data_AF-A0AAP2F174-F1
#
_entry.id   AF-A0AAP2F174-F1
#
_cell.length_a   1.000
_cell.length_b   1.000
_cell.length_c   1.000
_cell.angle_alpha   90.00
_cell.angle_beta   90.00
_cell.angle_gamma   90.00
#
_symmetry.space_group_name_H-M   'P 1'
#
loop_
_entity.id
_entity.type
_entity.pdbx_description
1 polymer ?
#
loop_
_entity_poly.entity_id
_entity_poly.type
_entity_poly.pdbx_seq_one_letter_code
_entity_poly.pdbx_strand_id
1 'polypeptide(L)'
;MRTHAANGNDIKTSALIVPLLDVGVNITELDFKLYERAGVKIIISQYANNIAMIDASKMIINVMGTIIDSSEEGSIEMESEPVNDINDPQPAKMINLFQENAIAMRAVTYCSWEVLGKAVTYYPPMA
;
A
#
# COMPACT_ATOMS: atom_id res chain seq x y z
N MET A 1 24.50 17.00 -10.27
CA MET A 1 23.29 16.16 -10.15
C MET A 1 23.66 14.98 -9.27
N ARG A 2 22.99 14.76 -8.13
CA ARG A 2 23.34 13.64 -7.24
C ARG A 2 22.56 12.43 -7.74
N THR A 3 23.27 11.45 -8.25
CA THR A 3 22.69 10.20 -8.74
C THR A 3 22.89 9.09 -7.72
N HIS A 4 21.98 8.14 -7.71
CA HIS A 4 22.09 6.98 -6.85
C HIS A 4 23.20 6.04 -7.37
N ALA A 5 24.07 5.58 -6.47
CA ALA A 5 25.30 4.86 -6.82
C ALA A 5 25.05 3.48 -7.46
N ALA A 6 23.93 2.82 -7.15
CA ALA A 6 23.66 1.45 -7.64
C ALA A 6 22.79 1.38 -8.92
N ASN A 7 22.05 2.43 -9.25
CA ASN A 7 21.13 2.44 -10.42
C ASN A 7 21.31 3.64 -11.36
N GLY A 8 22.06 4.68 -10.95
CA GLY A 8 22.29 5.88 -11.75
C GLY A 8 21.10 6.85 -11.83
N ASN A 9 20.01 6.60 -11.10
CA ASN A 9 18.80 7.44 -11.13
C ASN A 9 19.01 8.76 -10.38
N ASP A 10 18.25 9.80 -10.76
CA ASP A 10 18.29 11.08 -10.06
C ASP A 10 17.58 10.97 -8.71
N ILE A 11 18.26 11.45 -7.67
CA ILE A 11 17.73 11.46 -6.31
C ILE A 11 16.51 12.38 -6.20
N LYS A 12 16.41 13.43 -7.02
CA LYS A 12 15.28 14.38 -7.01
C LYS A 12 13.97 13.81 -7.55
N THR A 13 14.04 12.88 -8.50
CA THR A 13 12.86 12.23 -9.09
C THR A 13 12.48 10.94 -8.35
N SER A 14 13.34 10.50 -7.45
CA SER A 14 13.18 9.27 -6.70
C SER A 14 12.51 9.48 -5.35
N ALA A 15 11.72 8.50 -4.94
CA ALA A 15 11.16 8.38 -3.61
C ALA A 15 11.80 7.20 -2.86
N LEU A 16 12.07 7.39 -1.57
CA LEU A 16 12.49 6.34 -0.66
C LEU A 16 11.25 5.76 0.02
N ILE A 17 11.01 4.46 -0.20
CA ILE A 17 9.96 3.70 0.44
C ILE A 17 10.54 3.01 1.66
N VAL A 18 9.91 3.21 2.80
CA VAL A 18 10.32 2.69 4.10
C VAL A 18 9.17 1.85 4.70
N PRO A 19 9.45 0.65 5.24
CA PRO A 19 8.47 -0.12 5.99
C PRO A 19 7.98 0.62 7.24
N LEU A 20 6.80 0.22 7.76
CA LEU A 20 6.38 0.65 9.09
C LEU A 20 7.36 0.10 10.16
N LEU A 21 7.51 0.82 11.26
CA LEU A 21 8.59 0.74 12.27
C LEU A 21 8.77 -0.60 13.02
N ASP A 22 8.13 -1.69 12.61
CA ASP A 22 8.31 -3.04 13.20
C ASP A 22 9.28 -3.94 12.42
N VAL A 23 9.84 -3.46 11.30
CA VAL A 23 10.84 -4.20 10.51
C VAL A 23 12.22 -3.54 10.63
N GLY A 24 12.76 -3.41 11.84
CA GLY A 24 14.20 -3.18 12.09
C GLY A 24 14.84 -1.89 11.54
N VAL A 25 14.10 -0.95 10.96
CA VAL A 25 14.66 0.30 10.42
C VAL A 25 14.59 1.42 11.46
N ASN A 26 15.65 1.60 12.24
CA ASN A 26 15.82 2.75 13.13
C ASN A 26 16.24 4.00 12.34
N ILE A 27 15.29 4.65 11.65
CA ILE A 27 15.55 5.97 11.05
C ILE A 27 15.54 7.01 12.16
N THR A 28 16.67 7.68 12.38
CA THR A 28 16.75 8.76 13.38
C THR A 28 16.17 10.06 12.83
N GLU A 29 15.79 10.99 13.71
CA GLU A 29 15.31 12.32 13.31
C GLU A 29 16.36 13.09 12.46
N LEU A 30 17.64 12.80 12.68
CA LEU A 30 18.74 13.37 11.90
C LEU A 30 18.72 12.84 10.45
N ASP A 31 18.45 11.56 10.27
CA ASP A 31 18.36 10.93 8.94
C ASP A 31 17.19 11.51 8.15
N PHE A 32 16.03 11.70 8.78
CA PHE A 32 14.88 12.37 8.15
C PHE A 32 15.24 13.79 7.67
N LYS A 33 15.91 14.59 8.51
CA LYS A 33 16.36 15.94 8.16
C LYS A 33 17.39 15.93 7.03
N LEU A 34 18.26 14.92 6.98
CA LEU A 34 19.24 14.74 5.90
C LEU A 34 18.57 14.36 4.58
N TYR A 35 17.58 13.47 4.61
CA TYR A 35 16.81 13.10 3.43
C TYR A 35 15.96 14.26 2.89
N GLU A 36 15.32 15.03 3.77
CA GLU A 36 14.59 16.25 3.41
C GLU A 36 15.51 17.28 2.75
N ARG A 37 16.69 17.54 3.34
CA ARG A 37 17.69 18.44 2.76
C ARG A 37 18.27 17.92 1.45
N ALA A 38 18.36 16.60 1.28
CA ALA A 38 18.77 15.98 0.02
C ALA A 38 17.68 16.05 -1.07
N GLY A 39 16.45 16.46 -0.72
CA GLY A 39 15.33 16.58 -1.64
C GLY A 39 14.70 15.25 -2.03
N VAL A 40 14.89 14.20 -1.21
CA VAL A 40 14.31 12.87 -1.43
C VAL A 40 12.91 12.83 -0.85
N LYS A 41 11.93 12.37 -1.63
CA LYS A 41 10.58 12.14 -1.10
C LYS A 41 10.57 10.84 -0.30
N ILE A 42 10.03 10.84 0.92
CA ILE A 42 9.90 9.62 1.73
C ILE A 42 8.44 9.19 1.73
N ILE A 43 8.20 7.91 1.49
CA ILE A 43 6.89 7.28 1.58
C ILE A 43 6.99 6.12 2.57
N ILE A 44 6.14 6.16 3.59
CA ILE A 44 6.08 5.10 4.61
C ILE A 44 4.91 4.19 4.25
N SER A 45 5.13 2.89 4.19
CA SER A 45 4.09 1.91 3.82
C SER A 45 4.17 0.64 4.66
N GLN A 46 3.05 0.22 5.22
CA GLN A 46 2.92 -1.07 5.93
C GLN A 46 3.06 -2.29 5.00
N TYR A 47 2.94 -2.08 3.69
CA TYR A 47 3.07 -3.15 2.68
C TYR A 47 4.49 -3.25 2.12
N ALA A 48 5.39 -2.34 2.51
CA ALA A 48 6.78 -2.44 2.10
C ALA A 48 7.49 -3.44 3.00
N ASN A 49 8.11 -4.46 2.40
CA ASN A 49 8.90 -5.45 3.14
C ASN A 49 10.37 -5.03 3.30
N ASN A 50 10.89 -4.24 2.36
CA ASN A 50 12.27 -3.77 2.32
C ASN A 50 12.30 -2.27 2.06
N ILE A 51 13.41 -1.64 2.45
CA ILE A 51 13.69 -0.26 2.03
C ILE A 51 13.98 -0.29 0.53
N ALA A 52 13.21 0.47 -0.24
CA ALA A 52 13.38 0.56 -1.69
C ALA A 52 13.44 2.01 -2.12
N MET A 53 14.34 2.32 -3.05
CA MET A 53 14.33 3.61 -3.74
C MET A 53 13.70 3.43 -5.12
N ILE A 54 12.64 4.20 -5.39
CA ILE A 54 11.86 4.12 -6.63
C ILE A 54 11.95 5.44 -7.37
N ASP A 55 12.39 5.40 -8.62
CA ASP A 55 12.34 6.53 -9.54
C ASP A 55 11.04 6.48 -10.37
N ALA A 56 10.11 7.38 -10.05
CA ALA A 56 8.82 7.46 -10.74
C ALA A 56 8.97 7.85 -12.22
N SER A 57 10.05 8.54 -12.61
CA SER A 57 10.30 8.92 -14.01
C SER A 57 10.63 7.74 -14.92
N LYS A 58 10.97 6.58 -14.34
CA LYS A 58 11.32 5.34 -15.04
C LYS A 58 10.20 4.30 -15.01
N MET A 59 9.02 4.68 -14.55
CA MET A 59 7.85 3.81 -14.47
C MET A 59 6.67 4.50 -15.16
N ILE A 60 6.02 3.79 -16.08
CA ILE A 60 4.73 4.22 -16.62
C ILE A 60 3.66 3.47 -15.83
N ILE A 61 2.74 4.22 -15.24
CA ILE A 61 1.52 3.66 -14.65
C ILE A 61 0.37 4.15 -15.49
N ASN A 62 -0.32 3.23 -16.14
CA ASN A 62 -1.60 3.48 -16.77
C ASN A 62 -2.70 3.01 -15.81
N VAL A 63 -3.29 3.95 -15.08
CA VAL A 63 -4.51 3.69 -14.32
C VAL A 63 -5.67 4.00 -15.25
N MET A 64 -6.34 2.97 -15.72
CA MET A 64 -7.65 3.11 -16.34
C MET A 64 -8.68 3.37 -15.23
N GLY A 65 -9.80 3.99 -15.58
CA GLY A 65 -10.82 4.43 -14.62
C GLY A 65 -11.26 3.34 -13.64
N THR A 66 -11.64 3.76 -12.44
CA THR A 66 -12.26 2.89 -11.44
C THR A 66 -13.76 2.82 -11.71
N ILE A 67 -14.28 1.61 -11.86
CA ILE A 67 -15.72 1.35 -11.92
C ILE A 67 -16.18 1.00 -10.51
N ILE A 68 -17.20 1.68 -10.01
CA ILE A 68 -17.81 1.41 -8.71
C ILE A 68 -19.23 0.94 -8.96
N ASP A 69 -19.50 -0.33 -8.66
CA ASP A 69 -20.83 -0.92 -8.71
C ASP A 69 -21.36 -1.07 -7.28
N SER A 70 -22.57 -0.57 -7.01
CA SER A 70 -23.26 -0.76 -5.73
C SER A 70 -24.40 -1.76 -5.88
N SER A 71 -24.56 -2.66 -4.90
CA SER A 71 -25.73 -3.53 -4.78
C SER A 71 -26.32 -3.44 -3.38
N GLU A 72 -27.64 -3.24 -3.33
CA GLU A 72 -28.48 -3.37 -2.14
C GLU A 72 -29.05 -4.80 -2.00
N GLU A 73 -28.94 -5.59 -3.06
CA GLU A 73 -29.41 -6.97 -3.13
C GLU A 73 -28.19 -7.90 -3.11
N GLY A 74 -28.02 -8.63 -2.01
CA GLY A 74 -26.94 -9.57 -1.84
C GLY A 74 -26.98 -10.18 -0.45
N SER A 75 -26.52 -11.42 -0.37
CA SER A 75 -26.34 -12.13 0.88
C SER A 75 -24.86 -12.29 1.16
N ILE A 76 -24.41 -11.85 2.32
CA ILE A 76 -23.04 -12.05 2.77
C ILE A 76 -23.07 -13.19 3.78
N GLU A 77 -22.31 -14.25 3.52
CA GLU A 77 -22.07 -15.30 4.51
C GLU A 77 -21.06 -14.76 5.54
N MET A 78 -21.42 -14.81 6.82
CA MET A 78 -20.47 -14.48 7.88
C MET A 78 -19.39 -15.56 7.95
N GLU A 79 -18.12 -15.16 7.80
CA GLU A 79 -16.96 -16.06 7.83
C GLU A 79 -16.74 -16.69 9.23
N SER A 80 -17.22 -16.07 10.30
CA SER A 80 -17.12 -16.60 11.66
C SER A 80 -18.33 -16.21 12.52
N GLU A 81 -18.62 -17.05 13.52
CA GLU A 81 -19.62 -16.73 14.54
C GLU A 81 -19.16 -15.50 15.33
N PRO A 82 -20.05 -14.52 15.58
CA PRO A 82 -19.68 -13.32 16.32
C PRO A 82 -19.29 -13.70 17.76
N VAL A 83 -18.01 -13.54 18.08
CA VAL A 83 -17.47 -13.72 19.45
C VAL A 83 -17.78 -12.45 20.25
N ASN A 84 -19.03 -12.30 20.67
CA ASN A 84 -19.41 -11.32 21.68
C ASN A 84 -19.70 -12.07 22.99
N ASP A 85 -19.48 -11.42 24.14
CA ASP A 85 -19.78 -11.91 25.50
C ASP A 85 -21.30 -12.01 25.76
N ILE A 86 -22.01 -12.76 24.92
CA ILE A 86 -23.44 -13.00 25.04
C ILE A 86 -23.65 -14.48 25.38
N ASN A 87 -24.48 -14.74 26.39
CA ASN A 87 -24.73 -16.08 26.93
C ASN A 87 -25.47 -17.03 25.95
N ASP A 88 -25.75 -16.58 24.73
CA ASP A 88 -26.42 -17.33 23.66
C ASP A 88 -25.76 -17.03 22.29
N PRO A 89 -24.67 -17.74 21.94
CA PRO A 89 -23.97 -17.53 20.67
C PRO A 89 -24.92 -17.83 19.50
N GLN A 90 -25.24 -16.81 18.71
CA GLN A 90 -26.05 -16.97 17.52
C GLN A 90 -25.18 -17.58 16.41
N PRO A 91 -25.64 -18.67 15.74
CA PRO A 91 -24.89 -19.28 14.66
C PRO A 91 -24.70 -18.30 13.50
N ALA A 92 -23.63 -18.48 12.72
CA ALA A 92 -23.37 -17.67 11.52
C ALA A 92 -24.59 -17.70 10.59
N LYS A 93 -25.32 -16.58 10.52
CA LYS A 93 -26.48 -16.41 9.65
C LYS A 93 -26.05 -15.73 8.35
N MET A 94 -26.68 -16.14 7.26
CA MET A 94 -26.63 -15.45 5.98
C MET A 94 -27.27 -14.07 6.16
N ILE A 95 -26.47 -13.00 6.05
CA ILE A 95 -26.95 -11.62 6.23
C ILE A 95 -27.44 -11.10 4.89
N ASN A 96 -28.70 -10.69 4.84
CA ASN A 96 -29.26 -9.99 3.68
C ASN A 96 -29.01 -8.49 3.81
N LEU A 97 -28.33 -7.92 2.81
CA LEU A 97 -28.00 -6.50 2.74
C LEU A 97 -29.24 -5.59 2.85
N PHE A 98 -30.37 -6.03 2.30
CA PHE A 98 -31.63 -5.28 2.38
C PHE A 98 -32.21 -5.21 3.80
N GLN A 99 -32.10 -6.28 4.59
CA GLN A 99 -32.66 -6.34 5.94
C GLN A 99 -31.82 -5.54 6.95
N GLU A 100 -30.52 -5.46 6.72
CA GLU A 100 -29.57 -4.75 7.58
C GLU A 100 -29.30 -3.30 7.13
N ASN A 101 -30.05 -2.79 6.14
CA ASN A 101 -29.86 -1.44 5.57
C ASN A 101 -28.40 -1.17 5.17
N ALA A 102 -27.76 -2.18 4.58
CA ALA A 102 -26.36 -2.16 4.18
C ALA A 102 -26.24 -2.12 2.66
N ILE A 103 -25.20 -1.43 2.16
CA ILE A 103 -24.88 -1.36 0.73
C ILE A 103 -23.53 -2.03 0.51
N ALA A 104 -23.47 -3.01 -0.39
CA ALA A 104 -22.21 -3.55 -0.86
C ALA A 104 -21.71 -2.71 -2.04
N MET A 105 -20.46 -2.24 -1.95
CA MET A 105 -19.80 -1.51 -3.03
C MET A 105 -18.61 -2.32 -3.54
N ARG A 106 -18.58 -2.57 -4.85
CA ARG A 106 -17.45 -3.19 -5.54
C ARG A 106 -16.75 -2.13 -6.38
N ALA A 107 -15.50 -1.81 -6.03
CA ALA A 107 -14.64 -0.97 -6.83
C ALA A 107 -13.66 -1.83 -7.63
N VAL A 108 -13.69 -1.74 -8.96
CA VAL A 108 -12.73 -2.39 -9.86
C VAL A 108 -11.89 -1.31 -10.52
N THR A 109 -10.59 -1.32 -10.24
CA THR A 109 -9.63 -0.41 -10.88
C THR A 109 -8.73 -1.20 -11.80
N TYR A 110 -8.76 -0.88 -13.10
CA TYR A 110 -7.86 -1.49 -14.07
C TYR A 110 -6.56 -0.69 -14.09
N CYS A 111 -5.44 -1.34 -13.77
CA CYS A 111 -4.14 -0.70 -13.84
C CYS A 111 -3.13 -1.59 -14.55
N SER A 112 -2.28 -0.96 -15.36
CA SER A 112 -1.12 -1.57 -16.00
C SER A 112 0.10 -0.74 -15.67
N TRP A 113 1.24 -1.38 -15.46
CA TRP A 113 2.50 -0.68 -15.26
C TRP A 113 3.60 -1.31 -16.11
N GLU A 114 4.49 -0.46 -16.60
CA GLU A 114 5.67 -0.88 -17.34
C GLU A 114 6.91 -0.16 -16.80
N VAL A 115 7.99 -0.94 -16.68
CA VAL A 115 9.26 -0.48 -16.17
C VAL A 115 10.17 -0.12 -17.35
N LEU A 116 10.50 1.16 -17.50
CA LEU A 116 11.32 1.68 -18.61
C LEU A 116 12.84 1.52 -18.40
N GLY A 117 13.27 1.00 -17.24
CA GLY A 117 14.67 0.88 -16.87
C GLY A 117 14.89 0.35 -15.46
N LYS A 118 16.00 0.70 -14.79
CA LYS A 118 16.23 0.32 -13.38
C LYS A 118 15.43 1.22 -12.43
N ALA A 119 14.10 1.15 -12.48
CA ALA A 119 13.21 2.03 -11.73
C ALA A 119 13.27 1.80 -10.21
N VAL A 120 13.57 0.57 -9.77
CA VAL A 120 13.59 0.20 -8.36
C VAL A 120 14.98 -0.31 -7.96
N THR A 121 15.45 0.10 -6.79
CA THR A 121 16.58 -0.52 -6.11
C THR A 121 16.19 -0.87 -4.70
N TYR A 122 16.31 -2.15 -4.39
CA TYR A 122 16.12 -2.67 -3.05
C TYR A 122 17.41 -2.56 -2.27
N TYR A 123 17.32 -2.07 -1.05
CA TYR A 123 18.38 -2.21 -0.09
C TYR A 123 18.10 -3.47 0.74
N PRO A 124 19.11 -4.34 0.94
CA PRO A 124 18.94 -5.48 1.82
C PRO A 124 18.58 -4.99 3.23
N PRO A 125 17.82 -5.77 4.02
CA PRO A 125 17.64 -5.49 5.43
C PRO A 125 19.03 -5.42 6.07
N MET A 126 19.29 -4.35 6.85
CA MET A 126 20.51 -4.28 7.65
C MET A 126 20.45 -5.42 8.67
N ALA A 127 21.50 -6.25 8.69
CA ALA A 127 21.65 -7.32 9.67
C ALA A 127 21.84 -6.77 11.08
#